data_AF-X1N5T1-F1
#
_entry.id   AF-X1N5T1-F1
#
_cell.length_a   1.000
_cell.length_b   1.000
_cell.length_c   1.000
_cell.angle_alpha   90.00
_cell.angle_beta   90.00
_cell.angle_gamma   90.00
#
_symmetry.space_group_name_H-M   'P 1'
#
loop_
_entity.id
_entity.type
_entity.pdbx_description
1 polymer ?
#
loop_
_entity_poly.entity_id
_entity_poly.type
_entity_poly.pdbx_seq_one_letter_code
_entity_poly.pdbx_strand_id
1 'polypeptide(L)' 'KSCKKFSNVYLETSMSPVTSPLEEVIWKIGPERLLFGSNYPYCATSIELVKLQSLYKVADEDIRMALESNAEVLFSK' A
#
# COMPACT_ATOMS: atom_id res chain seq x y z
N LYS A 1 -4.22 -15.17 0.10
CA LYS A 1 -4.17 -16.06 -1.09
C LYS A 1 -4.73 -15.39 -2.35
N SER A 2 -5.60 -14.37 -2.24
CA SER A 2 -6.33 -13.80 -3.38
C SER A 2 -5.46 -13.01 -4.37
N CYS A 3 -4.62 -12.05 -3.93
CA CYS A 3 -3.84 -11.21 -4.86
C CYS A 3 -2.74 -11.96 -5.62
N LYS A 4 -2.22 -13.05 -5.04
CA LYS A 4 -1.29 -13.96 -5.75
C LYS A 4 -1.97 -14.77 -6.85
N LYS A 5 -3.29 -15.00 -6.74
CA LYS A 5 -4.04 -15.85 -7.65
C LYS A 5 -4.65 -15.07 -8.82
N PHE A 6 -5.00 -13.81 -8.59
CA PHE A 6 -5.73 -12.98 -9.57
C PHE A 6 -4.90 -11.74 -9.91
N SER A 7 -4.56 -11.58 -11.18
CA SER A 7 -3.73 -10.46 -11.65
C SER A 7 -4.43 -9.11 -11.58
N ASN A 8 -5.76 -9.10 -11.51
CA ASN A 8 -6.60 -7.90 -11.44
C ASN A 8 -7.00 -7.50 -10.02
N VAL A 9 -6.39 -8.07 -8.99
CA VAL A 9 -6.68 -7.76 -7.58
C VAL A 9 -5.49 -7.04 -6.95
N TYR A 10 -5.78 -5.88 -6.38
CA TYR A 10 -4.87 -5.00 -5.66
C TYR A 10 -5.27 -4.93 -4.18
N LEU A 11 -4.32 -4.58 -3.31
CA LEU A 11 -4.60 -4.27 -1.91
C LEU A 11 -4.36 -2.79 -1.64
N GLU A 12 -5.11 -2.23 -0.70
CA GLU A 12 -4.87 -0.89 -0.20
C GLU A 12 -4.50 -0.90 1.29
N THR A 13 -3.88 0.18 1.79
CA THR A 13 -3.17 0.21 3.08
C THR A 13 -4.04 0.63 4.29
N SER A 14 -5.24 1.13 4.04
CA SER A 14 -6.08 1.73 5.06
C SER A 14 -6.47 0.73 6.13
N MET A 15 -6.71 1.21 7.35
CA MET A 15 -7.10 0.40 8.51
C MET A 15 -6.13 -0.74 8.89
N SER A 16 -4.98 -0.86 8.22
CA SER A 16 -3.93 -1.78 8.64
C SER A 16 -3.39 -1.34 10.01
N PRO A 17 -3.53 -2.17 11.07
CA PRO A 17 -3.35 -1.72 12.46
C PRO A 17 -1.89 -1.60 12.89
N VAL A 18 -0.94 -2.18 12.16
CA VAL A 18 0.49 -2.24 12.52
C VAL A 18 1.38 -2.27 11.27
N THR A 19 2.60 -1.75 11.39
CA THR A 19 3.59 -1.66 10.29
C THR A 19 4.17 -3.02 9.89
N SER A 20 4.47 -3.92 10.85
CA SER A 20 5.13 -5.20 10.54
C SER A 20 4.36 -6.10 9.57
N PRO A 21 3.02 -6.27 9.69
CA PRO A 21 2.24 -7.00 8.69
C PRO A 21 2.19 -6.32 7.33
N LEU A 22 2.33 -4.99 7.29
CA LEU A 22 2.34 -4.25 6.03
C LEU A 22 3.63 -4.50 5.25
N GLU A 23 4.78 -4.51 5.93
CA GLU A 23 6.06 -4.95 5.35
C GLU A 23 5.91 -6.37 4.79
N GLU A 24 5.44 -7.32 5.59
CA GLU A 24 5.27 -8.71 5.13
C GLU A 24 4.33 -8.85 3.93
N VAL A 25 3.27 -8.05 3.87
CA VAL A 25 2.35 -8.02 2.73
C VAL A 25 3.06 -7.55 1.47
N ILE A 26 3.79 -6.44 1.52
CA ILE A 26 4.56 -5.90 0.39
C ILE A 26 5.52 -6.96 -0.15
N TRP A 27 6.30 -7.58 0.73
CA TRP A 27 7.24 -8.63 0.36
C TRP A 27 6.57 -9.86 -0.26
N LYS A 28 5.35 -10.20 0.18
CA LYS A 28 4.62 -11.36 -0.35
C LYS A 28 3.97 -11.09 -1.68
N ILE A 29 3.30 -9.94 -1.87
CA ILE A 29 2.44 -9.69 -3.03
C ILE A 29 3.12 -8.89 -4.14
N GLY A 30 4.24 -8.24 -3.83
CA GLY A 30 4.92 -7.30 -4.72
C GLY A 30 4.43 -5.86 -4.51
N PRO A 31 5.33 -4.87 -4.50
CA PRO A 31 4.98 -3.46 -4.32
C PRO A 31 4.03 -2.94 -5.41
N GLU A 32 4.04 -3.52 -6.62
CA GLU A 32 3.19 -3.15 -7.76
C GLU A 32 1.70 -3.47 -7.56
N ARG A 33 1.36 -4.22 -6.51
CA ARG A 33 -0.02 -4.61 -6.17
C ARG A 33 -0.58 -3.85 -4.97
N LEU A 34 0.16 -2.89 -4.42
CA LEU A 34 -0.25 -2.11 -3.26
C LEU A 34 -0.67 -0.69 -3.66
N LEU A 35 -1.73 -0.18 -3.04
CA LEU A 35 -2.24 1.18 -3.21
C LEU A 35 -2.31 1.86 -1.85
N PHE A 36 -2.06 3.16 -1.79
CA PHE A 36 -2.33 3.94 -0.60
C PHE A 36 -3.84 4.18 -0.46
N GLY A 37 -4.34 3.95 0.75
CA GLY A 37 -5.69 4.32 1.15
C GLY A 37 -5.66 4.88 2.58
N SER A 38 -6.38 5.98 2.80
CA SER A 38 -6.42 6.63 4.11
C SER A 38 -7.66 6.32 4.94
N ASN A 39 -8.72 5.76 4.34
CA ASN A 39 -10.03 5.61 4.97
C ASN A 39 -10.57 6.92 5.59
N TYR A 40 -10.23 8.09 5.02
CA TYR A 40 -10.84 9.36 5.39
C TYR A 40 -12.37 9.31 5.13
N PRO A 41 -13.23 9.81 6.03
CA PRO A 41 -12.95 10.63 7.23
C PRO A 41 -12.72 9.85 8.53
N TYR A 42 -12.69 8.52 8.50
CA TYR A 42 -12.58 7.69 9.70
C TYR A 42 -11.15 7.62 10.26
N CYS A 43 -10.15 7.86 9.42
CA CYS A 43 -8.76 7.99 9.83
C CYS A 43 -8.14 9.27 9.26
N ALA A 44 -7.21 9.86 10.02
CA ALA A 44 -6.48 11.04 9.57
C ALA A 44 -5.48 10.64 8.49
N THR A 45 -5.60 11.22 7.30
CA THR A 45 -4.69 10.95 6.17
C THR A 45 -3.21 11.11 6.54
N SER A 46 -2.88 12.09 7.39
CA SER A 46 -1.50 12.30 7.86
C SER A 46 -0.93 11.12 8.65
N ILE A 47 -1.75 10.45 9.46
CA ILE A 47 -1.32 9.28 10.24
C ILE A 47 -1.07 8.09 9.31
N GLU A 48 -1.93 7.90 8.31
CA GLU A 48 -1.78 6.85 7.31
C GLU A 48 -0.55 7.05 6.42
N LEU A 49 -0.23 8.30 6.07
CA LEU A 49 1.01 8.64 5.36
C LEU A 49 2.25 8.33 6.20
N VAL A 50 2.29 8.79 7.45
CA VAL A 50 3.43 8.53 8.36
C VAL A 50 3.62 7.03 8.57
N LYS A 51 2.52 6.27 8.70
CA LYS A 51 2.58 4.80 8.81
C LYS A 51 3.34 4.18 7.65
N LEU A 52 2.99 4.56 6.41
CA LEU A 52 3.63 4.01 5.22
C LEU A 52 5.09 4.48 5.06
N GLN A 53 5.37 5.75 5.38
CA GLN A 53 6.73 6.31 5.33
C GLN A 53 7.65 5.76 6.43
N SER A 54 7.09 5.21 7.51
CA SER A 54 7.85 4.61 8.61
C SER A 54 8.29 3.16 8.37
N LEU A 55 7.95 2.57 7.21
CA LEU A 55 8.30 1.19 6.86
C LEU A 55 9.79 1.08 6.51
N TYR A 56 10.63 0.83 7.51
CA TYR A 56 12.09 0.82 7.35
C TYR A 56 12.65 -0.42 6.63
N LYS A 57 11.87 -1.50 6.46
CA LYS A 57 12.29 -2.69 5.67
C LYS A 57 11.80 -2.67 4.22
N VAL A 58 11.28 -1.55 3.76
CA VAL A 58 10.74 -1.38 2.41
C VAL A 58 11.56 -0.28 1.73
N ALA A 59 11.90 -0.47 0.46
CA ALA A 59 12.66 0.54 -0.28
C ALA A 59 11.80 1.80 -0.51
N ASP A 60 12.43 2.97 -0.55
CA ASP A 60 11.74 4.24 -0.81
C ASP A 60 10.97 4.21 -2.15
N GLU A 61 11.50 3.49 -3.15
CA GLU A 61 10.84 3.31 -4.43
C GLU A 61 9.54 2.50 -4.31
N ASP A 62 9.53 1.44 -3.50
CA ASP A 62 8.33 0.63 -3.25
C ASP A 62 7.27 1.42 -2.47
N ILE A 63 7.71 2.28 -1.53
CA ILE A 63 6.82 3.21 -0.83
C ILE A 63 6.21 4.21 -1.82
N ARG A 64 7.01 4.78 -2.73
CA ARG A 64 6.55 5.69 -3.77
C ARG A 64 5.53 5.03 -4.71
N MET A 65 5.77 3.78 -5.09
CA MET A 65 4.83 3.00 -5.91
C MET A 65 3.46 2.91 -5.24
N ALA A 66 3.42 2.57 -3.95
CA ALA A 66 2.17 2.48 -3.20
C ALA A 66 1.47 3.84 -3.02
N LEU A 67 2.23 4.91 -2.76
CA LEU A 67 1.68 6.26 -2.55
C LEU A 67 1.09 6.89 -3.83
N GLU A 68 1.66 6.59 -4.99
CA GLU A 68 1.38 7.35 -6.22
C GLU A 68 1.33 6.45 -7.45
N SER A 69 2.48 5.92 -7.88
CA SER A 69 2.65 5.42 -9.25
C SER A 69 1.73 4.24 -9.59
N ASN A 70 1.40 3.37 -8.64
CA ASN A 70 0.45 2.26 -8.88
C ASN A 70 -0.97 2.76 -9.11
N ALA A 71 -1.39 3.81 -8.40
CA ALA A 71 -2.71 4.41 -8.57
C ALA A 71 -2.79 5.16 -9.91
N GLU A 72 -1.74 5.89 -10.30
CA GLU A 72 -1.67 6.54 -11.61
C GLU A 72 -1.82 5.52 -12.75
N VAL A 73 -1.10 4.40 -12.69
CA VAL A 73 -1.19 3.35 -13.71
C VAL A 73 -2.57 2.67 -13.71
N LEU A 74 -3.14 2.40 -12.52
CA LEU A 74 -4.42 1.70 -12.42
C LEU A 74 -5.62 2.56 -12.86
N PHE A 75 -5.57 3.87 -12.59
CA PHE A 75 -6.67 4.79 -12.85
C PHE A 75 -6.48 5.67 -14.09
N SER A 76 -5.34 5.57 -14.79
CA SER A 76 -5.16 6.17 -16.12
C SER A 76 -6.00 5.40 -17.15
N LYS A 77 -7.26 5.81 -17.28
CA LYS A 77 -8.09 5.57 -18.46
C LYS A 77 -8.07 6.79 -19.36
#